data_AF-A0A7C3QJ20-F1
#
_entry.id   AF-A0A7C3QJ20-F1
#
_cell.length_a   1.000
_cell.length_b   1.000
_cell.length_c   1.000
_cell.angle_alpha   90.00
_cell.angle_beta   90.00
_cell.angle_gamma   90.00
#
_symmetry.space_group_name_H-M   'P 1'
#
loop_
_entity.id
_entity.type
_entity.pdbx_description
1 polymer ?
#
loop_
_entity_poly.entity_id
_entity_poly.type
_entity_poly.pdbx_seq_one_letter_code
_entity_poly.pdbx_strand_id
1 'polypeptide(L)'
;AALLPHRINGRWALIHRPVGPASAHMWVSYSEDLRNWGGHKKILEARLGGWWDANKIGLSPPPIETSEGWLVIYHGVKSNASGVIYRLGLALFDLNEPERCLKRGDEWVFAPEEPYEQHGDVSRVVFPCGYTIAPDGDTLRIYYGAADTSIAVATASVRAMLQWLKEDS
;
A
#
# COMPACT_ATOMS: atom_id res chain seq x y z
N ALA A 1 6.00 -1.11 -7.15
CA ALA A 1 5.50 -2.41 -7.65
C ALA A 1 6.20 -3.50 -6.84
N ALA A 2 5.54 -4.61 -6.55
CA ALA A 2 6.14 -5.70 -5.78
C ALA A 2 5.63 -7.06 -6.26
N LEU A 3 6.51 -8.04 -6.26
CA LEU A 3 6.13 -9.45 -6.42
C LEU A 3 5.55 -9.96 -5.10
N LEU A 4 4.57 -10.86 -5.19
CA LEU A 4 4.26 -11.73 -4.07
C LEU A 4 5.44 -12.70 -3.82
N PRO A 5 5.69 -13.09 -2.55
CA PRO A 5 6.89 -13.85 -2.19
C PRO A 5 6.89 -15.29 -2.72
N HIS A 6 5.77 -15.79 -3.22
CA HIS A 6 5.63 -17.11 -3.83
C HIS A 6 4.62 -17.08 -4.98
N ARG A 7 4.55 -18.19 -5.73
CA ARG A 7 3.64 -18.34 -6.88
C ARG A 7 2.20 -18.56 -6.41
N ILE A 8 1.26 -17.88 -7.05
CA ILE A 8 -0.18 -18.05 -6.86
C ILE A 8 -0.73 -18.88 -8.02
N ASN A 9 -1.34 -20.03 -7.73
CA ASN A 9 -1.87 -20.95 -8.74
C ASN A 9 -0.84 -21.27 -9.84
N GLY A 10 0.40 -21.54 -9.45
CA GLY A 10 1.50 -21.89 -10.35
C GLY A 10 2.18 -20.71 -11.07
N ARG A 11 1.71 -19.47 -10.90
CA ARG A 11 2.22 -18.28 -11.59
C ARG A 11 2.78 -17.25 -10.62
N TRP A 12 3.79 -16.50 -11.05
CA TRP A 12 4.24 -15.29 -10.36
C TRP A 12 3.16 -14.21 -10.42
N ALA A 13 2.98 -13.48 -9.32
CA ALA A 13 2.05 -12.36 -9.23
C ALA A 13 2.82 -11.07 -8.93
N LEU A 14 2.60 -10.04 -9.74
CA LEU A 14 3.18 -8.71 -9.60
C LEU A 14 2.06 -7.71 -9.34
N ILE A 15 2.11 -7.03 -8.19
CA ILE A 15 1.25 -5.88 -7.92
C ILE A 15 1.95 -4.62 -8.40
N HIS A 16 1.28 -3.87 -9.26
CA HIS A 16 1.80 -2.66 -9.90
C HIS A 16 0.70 -1.63 -10.11
N ARG A 17 1.07 -0.52 -10.76
CA ARG A 17 0.27 0.70 -10.79
C ARG A 17 0.43 1.43 -12.13
N PRO A 18 -0.24 0.98 -13.19
CA PRO A 18 -0.33 1.73 -14.44
C PRO A 18 -0.83 3.15 -14.17
N VAL A 19 -0.15 4.15 -14.73
CA VAL A 19 -0.51 5.57 -14.57
C VAL A 19 -1.23 6.03 -15.82
N GLY A 20 -2.53 6.31 -15.70
CA GLY A 20 -3.32 6.96 -16.75
C GLY A 20 -3.50 8.46 -16.49
N PRO A 21 -4.07 9.21 -17.45
CA PRO A 21 -4.27 10.66 -17.32
C PRO A 21 -5.21 11.07 -16.18
N ALA A 22 -6.22 10.23 -15.85
CA ALA A 22 -7.29 10.59 -14.92
C ALA A 22 -7.19 9.88 -13.56
N SER A 23 -6.61 8.68 -13.51
CA SER A 23 -6.55 7.88 -12.30
C SER A 23 -5.36 6.91 -12.29
N ALA A 24 -4.93 6.56 -11.09
CA ALA A 24 -3.87 5.62 -10.83
C ALA A 24 -4.38 4.59 -9.82
N HIS A 25 -4.83 3.45 -10.35
CA HIS A 25 -5.37 2.32 -9.57
C HIS A 25 -4.27 1.28 -9.31
N MET A 26 -4.49 0.39 -8.34
CA MET A 26 -3.62 -0.78 -8.14
C MET A 26 -4.09 -1.96 -8.98
N TRP A 27 -3.14 -2.66 -9.58
CA TRP A 27 -3.38 -3.82 -10.44
C TRP A 27 -2.49 -4.97 -10.03
N VAL A 28 -2.92 -6.19 -10.36
CA VAL A 28 -2.09 -7.40 -10.33
C VAL A 28 -1.91 -7.90 -11.76
N SER A 29 -0.77 -8.54 -12.03
CA SER A 29 -0.49 -9.24 -13.28
C SER A 29 0.27 -10.51 -13.01
N TYR A 30 0.10 -11.49 -13.90
CA TYR A 30 0.59 -12.84 -13.71
C TYR A 30 1.61 -13.22 -14.79
N SER A 31 2.58 -14.04 -14.41
CA SER A 31 3.62 -14.53 -15.31
C SER A 31 4.04 -15.96 -14.93
N GLU A 32 4.31 -16.80 -15.92
CA GLU A 32 4.89 -18.13 -15.69
C GLU A 32 6.43 -18.09 -15.59
N ASP A 33 7.05 -17.07 -16.19
CA ASP A 33 8.49 -17.02 -16.49
C ASP A 33 9.20 -15.73 -16.02
N LEU A 34 8.50 -14.81 -15.35
CA LEU A 34 8.94 -13.46 -14.94
C LEU A 34 9.27 -12.50 -16.10
N ARG A 35 9.03 -12.89 -17.36
CA ARG A 35 9.32 -12.10 -18.55
C ARG A 35 8.04 -11.63 -19.23
N ASN A 36 7.11 -12.55 -19.44
CA ASN A 36 5.85 -12.31 -20.10
C ASN A 36 4.74 -12.15 -19.06
N TRP A 37 4.10 -10.98 -19.04
CA TRP A 37 3.09 -10.63 -18.05
C TRP A 37 1.73 -10.46 -18.72
N GLY A 38 0.71 -11.09 -18.15
CA GLY A 38 -0.67 -11.04 -18.64
C GLY A 38 -1.68 -11.17 -17.49
N GLY A 39 -2.95 -11.44 -17.84
CA GLY A 39 -4.01 -11.65 -16.84
C GLY A 39 -4.21 -10.44 -15.91
N HIS A 40 -4.08 -9.22 -16.46
CA HIS A 40 -4.14 -7.99 -15.69
C HIS A 40 -5.51 -7.82 -15.04
N LYS A 41 -5.53 -7.59 -13.72
CA LYS A 41 -6.77 -7.30 -12.97
C LYS A 41 -6.57 -6.07 -12.11
N LYS A 42 -7.54 -5.15 -12.13
CA LYS A 42 -7.60 -4.03 -11.18
C LYS A 42 -7.97 -4.62 -9.83
N ILE A 43 -7.17 -4.38 -8.80
CA ILE A 43 -7.37 -4.97 -7.46
C ILE A 43 -7.85 -3.93 -6.46
N LEU A 44 -7.49 -2.67 -6.67
CA LEU A 44 -7.97 -1.56 -5.86
C LEU A 44 -8.18 -0.34 -6.74
N GLU A 45 -9.40 0.19 -6.72
CA GLU A 45 -9.76 1.41 -7.42
C GLU A 45 -9.49 2.62 -6.52
N ALA A 46 -8.65 3.56 -6.97
CA ALA A 46 -8.60 4.90 -6.39
C ALA A 46 -10.01 5.47 -6.23
N ARG A 47 -10.33 5.99 -5.04
CA ARG A 47 -11.63 6.64 -4.79
C ARG A 47 -11.67 7.98 -5.54
N LEU A 48 -12.78 8.70 -5.50
CA LEU A 48 -12.95 9.99 -6.18
C LEU A 48 -13.42 11.09 -5.21
N GLY A 49 -13.16 12.35 -5.53
CA GLY A 49 -13.71 13.47 -4.77
C GLY A 49 -13.03 13.71 -3.41
N GLY A 50 -13.81 13.64 -2.33
CA GLY A 50 -13.41 14.05 -0.97
C GLY A 50 -12.36 13.16 -0.30
N TRP A 51 -12.26 11.90 -0.71
CA TRP A 51 -11.42 10.89 -0.07
C TRP A 51 -9.93 11.24 -0.04
N TRP A 52 -9.24 10.78 1.00
CA TRP A 52 -7.80 10.98 1.19
C TRP A 52 -6.96 10.23 0.15
N ASP A 53 -7.50 9.14 -0.40
CA ASP A 53 -6.92 8.28 -1.42
C ASP A 53 -7.58 8.46 -2.80
N ALA A 54 -8.08 9.68 -3.05
CA ALA A 54 -8.76 10.02 -4.29
C ALA A 54 -7.81 10.11 -5.49
N ASN A 55 -8.25 9.60 -6.65
CA ASN A 55 -7.60 9.65 -7.97
C ASN A 55 -6.27 8.87 -8.08
N LYS A 56 -5.45 8.81 -7.03
CA LYS A 56 -4.14 8.18 -7.08
C LYS A 56 -3.86 7.37 -5.80
N ILE A 57 -3.75 6.06 -6.00
CA ILE A 57 -3.26 5.11 -5.00
C ILE A 57 -2.10 4.29 -5.57
N GLY A 58 -1.38 3.60 -4.69
CA GLY A 58 -0.38 2.63 -5.10
C GLY A 58 0.08 1.77 -3.94
N LEU A 59 0.55 0.57 -4.30
CA LEU A 59 1.23 -0.29 -3.34
C LEU A 59 2.46 0.44 -2.78
N SER A 60 2.63 0.38 -1.46
CA SER A 60 3.82 0.89 -0.78
C SER A 60 4.84 -0.26 -0.60
N PRO A 61 4.94 -0.97 0.54
CA PRO A 61 5.80 -2.15 0.63
C PRO A 61 5.12 -3.39 0.00
N PRO A 62 5.85 -4.50 -0.21
CA PRO A 62 5.26 -5.79 -0.54
C PRO A 62 4.11 -6.17 0.44
N PRO A 63 3.07 -6.90 0.01
CA PRO A 63 2.02 -7.35 0.93
C PRO A 63 2.57 -8.30 2.00
N ILE A 64 2.02 -8.19 3.21
CA ILE A 64 2.35 -9.06 4.34
C ILE A 64 1.40 -10.26 4.31
N GLU A 65 1.95 -11.47 4.25
CA GLU A 65 1.17 -12.70 4.36
C GLU A 65 0.68 -12.88 5.80
N THR A 66 -0.62 -13.10 5.99
CA THR A 66 -1.23 -13.38 7.30
C THR A 66 -2.22 -14.53 7.16
N SER A 67 -2.64 -15.14 8.28
CA SER A 67 -3.69 -16.15 8.25
C SER A 67 -5.06 -15.64 7.80
N GLU A 68 -5.25 -14.31 7.74
CA GLU A 68 -6.50 -13.67 7.33
C GLU A 68 -6.48 -13.20 5.87
N GLY A 69 -5.32 -13.19 5.22
CA GLY A 69 -5.15 -12.58 3.90
C GLY A 69 -3.79 -11.92 3.71
N TRP A 70 -3.59 -11.35 2.52
CA TRP A 70 -2.53 -10.40 2.25
C TRP A 70 -2.88 -9.04 2.84
N LEU A 71 -2.21 -8.67 3.93
CA LEU A 71 -2.31 -7.32 4.49
C LEU A 71 -1.48 -6.37 3.64
N VAL A 72 -2.16 -5.40 3.05
CA VAL A 72 -1.60 -4.42 2.12
C VAL A 72 -1.59 -3.05 2.77
N ILE A 73 -0.40 -2.46 2.85
CA ILE A 73 -0.22 -1.03 3.14
C ILE A 73 -0.12 -0.32 1.78
N TYR A 74 -1.02 0.62 1.53
CA TYR A 74 -1.04 1.39 0.29
C TYR A 74 -1.03 2.89 0.58
N HIS A 75 -0.41 3.67 -0.30
CA HIS A 75 -0.49 5.11 -0.24
C HIS A 75 -1.70 5.63 -1.02
N GLY A 76 -2.27 6.71 -0.53
CA GLY A 76 -3.27 7.53 -1.20
C GLY A 76 -2.80 8.97 -1.26
N VAL A 77 -3.10 9.64 -2.36
CA VAL A 77 -2.65 11.01 -2.61
C VAL A 77 -3.85 11.95 -2.67
N LYS A 78 -3.91 12.89 -1.74
CA LYS A 78 -4.88 13.99 -1.77
C LYS A 78 -4.23 15.24 -2.33
N SER A 79 -4.78 15.78 -3.42
CA SER A 79 -4.43 17.12 -3.89
C SER A 79 -5.33 18.18 -3.24
N ASN A 80 -4.73 19.27 -2.79
CA ASN A 80 -5.40 20.48 -2.33
C ASN A 80 -4.70 21.73 -2.89
N ALA A 81 -5.18 22.92 -2.53
CA ALA A 81 -4.66 24.19 -3.04
C ALA A 81 -3.16 24.44 -2.69
N SER A 82 -2.66 23.82 -1.64
CA SER A 82 -1.27 23.96 -1.18
C SER A 82 -0.37 22.83 -1.69
N GLY A 83 -0.87 21.92 -2.53
CA GLY A 83 -0.12 20.78 -3.07
C GLY A 83 -0.72 19.43 -2.70
N VAL A 84 0.12 18.41 -2.68
CA VAL A 84 -0.28 17.02 -2.41
C VAL A 84 0.00 16.62 -0.97
N ILE A 85 -0.74 15.63 -0.47
CA ILE A 85 -0.50 14.94 0.80
C ILE A 85 -0.53 13.45 0.53
N TYR A 86 0.55 12.75 0.90
CA TYR A 86 0.61 11.29 0.84
C TYR A 86 0.32 10.72 2.22
N ARG A 87 -0.70 9.88 2.32
CA ARG A 87 -1.08 9.15 3.54
C ARG A 87 -1.13 7.66 3.24
N LEU A 88 -1.16 6.84 4.28
CA LEU A 88 -1.26 5.40 4.17
C LEU A 88 -2.58 4.88 4.71
N GLY A 89 -3.12 3.88 4.02
CA GLY A 89 -4.25 3.10 4.47
C GLY A 89 -3.95 1.61 4.38
N LEU A 90 -4.92 0.83 4.84
CA LEU A 90 -4.83 -0.62 4.89
C LEU A 90 -5.91 -1.27 4.01
N ALA A 91 -5.57 -2.40 3.42
CA ALA A 91 -6.49 -3.29 2.76
C ALA A 91 -6.09 -4.75 3.01
N LEU A 92 -7.05 -5.66 2.96
CA LEU A 92 -6.86 -7.09 3.10
C LEU A 92 -7.32 -7.78 1.82
N PHE A 93 -6.47 -8.60 1.23
CA PHE A 93 -6.76 -9.36 0.01
C PHE A 93 -6.73 -10.86 0.28
N ASP A 94 -7.46 -11.63 -0.53
CA ASP A 94 -7.50 -13.09 -0.41
C ASP A 94 -6.12 -13.73 -0.72
N LEU A 95 -5.72 -14.74 0.04
CA LEU A 95 -4.43 -15.41 -0.12
C LEU A 95 -4.27 -16.11 -1.48
N ASN A 96 -5.34 -16.74 -1.96
CA ASN A 96 -5.35 -17.59 -3.16
C ASN A 96 -5.83 -16.82 -4.41
N GLU A 97 -6.63 -15.78 -4.21
CA GLU A 97 -7.15 -14.89 -5.24
C GLU A 97 -6.75 -13.43 -4.93
N PRO A 98 -5.47 -13.04 -5.10
CA PRO A 98 -4.96 -11.74 -4.63
C PRO A 98 -5.56 -10.53 -5.36
N GLU A 99 -6.36 -10.74 -6.41
CA GLU A 99 -7.22 -9.71 -7.00
C GLU A 99 -8.46 -9.36 -6.16
N ARG A 100 -8.86 -10.24 -5.24
CA ARG A 100 -10.07 -10.11 -4.44
C ARG A 100 -9.76 -9.33 -3.16
N CYS A 101 -10.17 -8.08 -3.14
CA CYS A 101 -10.16 -7.27 -1.92
C CYS A 101 -11.25 -7.79 -0.96
N LEU A 102 -10.84 -8.31 0.19
CA LEU A 102 -11.72 -8.73 1.27
C LEU A 102 -12.16 -7.54 2.12
N LYS A 103 -11.24 -6.60 2.33
CA LYS A 103 -11.46 -5.42 3.16
C LYS A 103 -10.59 -4.25 2.76
N ARG A 104 -11.09 -3.03 2.93
CA ARG A 104 -10.36 -1.79 2.74
C ARG A 104 -10.82 -0.79 3.79
N GLY A 105 -9.89 -0.15 4.48
CA GLY A 105 -10.23 0.93 5.41
C GLY A 105 -10.78 2.15 4.68
N ASP A 106 -11.69 2.85 5.33
CA ASP A 106 -12.21 4.14 4.87
C ASP A 106 -11.25 5.26 5.25
N GLU A 107 -10.58 5.18 6.39
CA GLU A 107 -9.61 6.18 6.84
C GLU A 107 -8.15 5.80 6.58
N TRP A 108 -7.26 6.74 6.84
CA TRP A 108 -5.80 6.54 6.82
C TRP A 108 -5.30 6.17 8.21
N VAL A 109 -4.21 5.40 8.28
CA VAL A 109 -3.56 4.97 9.52
C VAL A 109 -2.24 5.69 9.79
N PHE A 110 -1.67 6.35 8.78
CA PHE A 110 -0.43 7.10 8.92
C PHE A 110 -0.40 8.29 7.96
N ALA A 111 -0.02 9.46 8.47
CA ALA A 111 0.05 10.70 7.73
C ALA A 111 1.30 11.51 8.15
N PRO A 112 1.74 12.48 7.34
CA PRO A 112 2.84 13.37 7.68
C PRO A 112 2.45 14.28 8.86
N GLU A 113 3.16 14.18 9.96
CA GLU A 113 2.95 14.94 11.20
C GLU A 113 4.26 15.56 11.70
N GLU A 114 5.39 14.89 11.53
CA GLU A 114 6.67 15.37 12.03
C GLU A 114 7.31 16.41 11.10
N PRO A 115 8.15 17.33 11.61
CA PRO A 115 8.78 18.38 10.79
C PRO A 115 9.52 17.83 9.57
N TYR A 116 10.18 16.68 9.69
CA TYR A 116 10.92 16.01 8.62
C TYR A 116 10.03 15.30 7.58
N GLU A 117 8.73 15.14 7.85
CA GLU A 117 7.72 14.63 6.92
C GLU A 117 6.94 15.77 6.26
N GLN A 118 6.80 16.88 6.98
CA GLN A 118 6.13 18.09 6.50
C GLN A 118 7.01 18.95 5.61
N HIS A 119 8.34 18.97 5.81
CA HIS A 119 9.27 19.86 5.11
C HIS A 119 10.42 19.10 4.47
N GLY A 120 10.69 19.41 3.20
CA GLY A 120 11.70 18.76 2.37
C GLY A 120 11.46 19.07 0.89
N ASP A 121 12.15 18.35 0.00
CA ASP A 121 12.02 18.47 -1.46
C ASP A 121 10.56 18.31 -1.93
N VAL A 122 9.81 17.40 -1.30
CA VAL A 122 8.35 17.28 -1.48
C VAL A 122 7.65 17.27 -0.13
N SER A 123 7.04 18.41 0.23
CA SER A 123 6.36 18.56 1.53
C SER A 123 5.17 17.62 1.70
N ARG A 124 4.93 17.17 2.96
CA ARG A 124 3.80 16.32 3.38
C ARG A 124 3.76 14.96 2.68
N VAL A 125 4.89 14.25 2.78
CA VAL A 125 5.03 12.89 2.24
C VAL A 125 5.52 11.93 3.31
N VAL A 126 4.76 10.85 3.49
CA VAL A 126 5.24 9.60 4.08
C VAL A 126 5.07 8.49 3.05
N PHE A 127 6.16 7.82 2.66
CA PHE A 127 6.16 6.84 1.58
C PHE A 127 6.96 5.58 1.95
N PRO A 128 6.31 4.52 2.46
CA PRO A 128 7.00 3.28 2.80
C PRO A 128 7.55 2.54 1.59
N CYS A 129 8.76 2.04 1.75
CA CYS A 129 9.48 1.30 0.69
C CYS A 129 9.79 -0.14 1.10
N GLY A 130 9.69 -0.49 2.38
CA GLY A 130 9.94 -1.84 2.86
C GLY A 130 9.73 -1.96 4.36
N TYR A 131 9.71 -3.20 4.85
CA TYR A 131 9.64 -3.48 6.29
C TYR A 131 10.47 -4.70 6.66
N THR A 132 10.73 -4.83 7.96
CA THR A 132 11.16 -6.08 8.58
C THR A 132 10.12 -6.50 9.61
N ILE A 133 9.96 -7.82 9.80
CA ILE A 133 9.13 -8.39 10.87
C ILE A 133 10.07 -8.87 11.97
N ALA A 134 9.81 -8.48 13.21
CA ALA A 134 10.56 -8.94 14.36
C ALA A 134 10.31 -10.44 14.64
N PRO A 135 11.16 -11.10 15.46
CA PRO A 135 11.00 -12.52 15.77
C PRO A 135 9.67 -12.90 16.45
N ASP A 136 8.94 -11.93 17.00
CA ASP A 136 7.60 -12.14 17.56
C ASP A 136 6.52 -12.38 16.49
N GLY A 137 6.84 -12.19 15.21
CA GLY A 137 5.93 -12.35 14.08
C GLY A 137 4.86 -11.25 13.96
N ASP A 138 4.96 -10.18 14.74
CA ASP A 138 3.93 -9.15 14.84
C ASP A 138 4.47 -7.73 14.70
N THR A 139 5.64 -7.45 15.27
CA THR A 139 6.22 -6.11 15.26
C THR A 139 6.86 -5.82 13.90
N LEU A 140 6.31 -4.87 13.17
CA LEU A 140 6.89 -4.34 11.94
C LEU A 140 7.78 -3.15 12.23
N ARG A 141 8.94 -3.10 11.58
CA ARG A 141 9.70 -1.86 11.36
C ARG A 141 9.51 -1.44 9.91
N ILE A 142 8.75 -0.39 9.67
CA ILE A 142 8.40 0.12 8.35
C ILE A 142 9.34 1.27 8.01
N TYR A 143 10.15 1.10 6.97
CA TYR A 143 11.08 2.12 6.47
C TYR A 143 10.38 2.94 5.40
N TYR A 144 10.37 4.26 5.57
CA TYR A 144 9.67 5.17 4.68
C TYR A 144 10.49 6.41 4.35
N GLY A 145 10.29 6.92 3.13
CA GLY A 145 10.75 8.24 2.73
C GLY A 145 9.86 9.30 3.36
N ALA A 146 10.49 10.28 3.99
CA ALA A 146 9.85 11.43 4.60
C ALA A 146 10.22 12.70 3.82
N ALA A 147 9.18 13.40 3.35
CA ALA A 147 9.28 14.61 2.53
C ALA A 147 10.21 14.50 1.29
N ASP A 148 10.36 13.30 0.71
CA ASP A 148 11.35 12.94 -0.32
C ASP A 148 12.79 13.37 0.00
N THR A 149 13.12 13.50 1.30
CA THR A 149 14.39 14.08 1.78
C THR A 149 15.13 13.16 2.75
N SER A 150 14.38 12.50 3.64
CA SER A 150 14.95 11.67 4.70
C SER A 150 14.39 10.25 4.67
N ILE A 151 15.11 9.31 5.27
CA ILE A 151 14.59 7.98 5.58
C ILE A 151 14.27 7.94 7.08
N ALA A 152 13.06 7.51 7.41
CA ALA A 152 12.61 7.32 8.78
C ALA A 152 12.03 5.91 8.98
N VAL A 153 11.78 5.55 10.25
CA VAL A 153 11.22 4.25 10.62
C VAL A 153 10.02 4.43 11.55
N ALA A 154 8.93 3.75 11.21
CA ALA A 154 7.75 3.61 12.05
C ALA A 154 7.66 2.17 12.58
N THR A 155 7.10 2.01 13.78
CA THR A 155 6.81 0.68 14.35
C THR A 155 5.31 0.44 14.34
N ALA A 156 4.88 -0.75 13.93
CA ALA A 156 3.48 -1.15 13.91
C ALA A 156 3.31 -2.61 14.35
N SER A 157 2.10 -3.01 14.73
CA SER A 157 1.73 -4.41 14.99
C SER A 157 0.84 -4.91 13.87
N VAL A 158 1.17 -6.08 13.28
CA VAL A 158 0.34 -6.74 12.26
C VAL A 158 -1.07 -7.01 12.81
N ARG A 159 -1.16 -7.53 14.04
CA ARG A 159 -2.45 -7.80 14.71
C ARG A 159 -3.26 -6.53 14.93
N ALA A 160 -2.62 -5.44 15.36
CA ALA A 160 -3.31 -4.16 15.54
C ALA A 160 -3.83 -3.60 14.21
N MET A 161 -3.07 -3.71 13.12
CA MET A 161 -3.51 -3.30 11.79
C MET A 161 -4.68 -4.13 11.26
N LEU A 162 -4.66 -5.45 11.48
CA LEU A 162 -5.78 -6.34 11.14
C LEU A 162 -7.02 -6.02 11.99
N GLN A 163 -6.83 -5.74 13.27
CA GLN A 163 -7.92 -5.35 14.17
C GLN A 163 -8.53 -4.01 13.77
N TRP A 164 -7.70 -3.01 13.45
CA TRP A 164 -8.17 -1.72 12.96
C TRP A 164 -8.99 -1.90 11.68
N LEU A 165 -8.52 -2.71 10.73
CA LEU A 165 -9.30 -3.04 9.53
C LEU A 165 -10.64 -3.68 9.88
N LYS A 166 -10.72 -4.52 10.93
CA LYS A 166 -11.97 -5.13 11.39
C LYS A 166 -12.99 -4.11 11.87
N GLU A 167 -12.53 -3.01 12.45
CA GLU A 167 -13.36 -1.97 13.09
C GLU A 167 -13.70 -0.81 12.13
N ASP A 168 -12.82 -0.46 11.19
CA ASP A 168 -12.92 0.71 10.29
C ASP A 168 -13.83 0.52 9.06
N SER A 169 -14.71 -0.48 9.04
CA SER A 169 -15.51 -0.84 7.84
C SER A 169 -17.00 -0.97 8.08
#